data_AF-A0A287D082-F1
#
_entry.id   AF-A0A287D082-F1
#
_cell.length_a   1.000
_cell.length_b   1.000
_cell.length_c   1.000
_cell.angle_alpha   90.00
_cell.angle_beta   90.00
_cell.angle_gamma   90.00
#
_symmetry.space_group_name_H-M   'P 1'
#
loop_
_entity.id
_entity.type
_entity.pdbx_description
1 polymer ?
#
loop_
_entity_poly.entity_id
_entity_poly.type
_entity_poly.pdbx_seq_one_letter_code
_entity_poly.pdbx_strand_id
1 'polypeptide(L)'
;TFVLMLNHVLSVDGFYLSTTYDLTHTLQQLSNTSTELQEMSLLERADQRFVWNGHLLRELSCHMVFITIHSCSINGKYFNWILISRRSCFRAGVDYYVRGIDSEGHAANFVETEQIVHYNGCKASFVQTRGSIPVFRSQRPNLKSKLYGWFPKHFDSQVIIYGKQVIINLVNQKGSEKPLEQTYARMVSSLGSGMIRYIAFDFHKVCKNMRWDQLSILLDQVSEIQDELRRCVPQQLYGLSRIEPM
;
A
#
# COMPACT_ATOMS: atom_id res chain seq x y z
N THR A 1 -23.13 4.41 -23.22
CA THR A 1 -24.06 4.88 -22.18
C THR A 1 -23.48 4.57 -20.81
N PHE A 2 -23.95 5.22 -19.75
CA PHE A 2 -23.54 4.96 -18.36
C PHE A 2 -23.62 3.47 -18.00
N VAL A 3 -24.70 2.78 -18.42
CA VAL A 3 -24.91 1.35 -18.19
C VAL A 3 -23.83 0.49 -18.83
N LEU A 4 -23.37 0.81 -20.05
CA LEU A 4 -22.27 0.07 -20.70
C LEU A 4 -20.95 0.23 -19.95
N MET A 5 -20.67 1.42 -19.40
CA MET A 5 -19.47 1.64 -18.59
C MET A 5 -19.52 0.84 -17.29
N LEU A 6 -20.69 0.79 -16.64
CA LEU A 6 -20.87 -0.01 -15.42
C LEU A 6 -20.73 -1.50 -15.70
N ASN A 7 -21.38 -2.02 -16.75
CA ASN A 7 -21.26 -3.41 -17.15
C ASN A 7 -19.81 -3.78 -17.51
N HIS A 8 -19.09 -2.87 -18.17
CA HIS A 8 -17.67 -3.08 -18.43
C HIS A 8 -16.87 -3.22 -17.14
N VAL A 9 -17.05 -2.31 -16.18
CA VAL A 9 -16.35 -2.38 -14.88
C VAL A 9 -16.70 -3.65 -14.12
N LEU A 10 -17.97 -4.04 -14.06
CA LEU A 10 -18.42 -5.26 -13.39
C LEU A 10 -17.97 -6.55 -14.10
N SER A 11 -17.67 -6.47 -15.40
CA SER A 11 -17.10 -7.60 -16.16
C SER A 11 -15.60 -7.79 -15.95
N VAL A 12 -14.91 -6.84 -15.29
CA VAL A 12 -13.49 -6.99 -14.95
C VAL A 12 -13.35 -7.88 -13.72
N ASP A 13 -12.53 -8.92 -13.82
CA ASP A 13 -12.13 -9.75 -12.68
C ASP A 13 -11.36 -8.90 -11.65
N GLY A 14 -11.63 -9.08 -10.35
CA GLY A 14 -11.01 -8.23 -9.32
C GLY A 14 -11.94 -7.80 -8.18
N PHE A 15 -13.14 -8.37 -8.09
CA PHE A 15 -14.06 -8.15 -6.98
C PHE A 15 -14.17 -9.43 -6.16
N TYR A 16 -13.85 -9.35 -4.87
CA TYR A 16 -13.88 -10.50 -3.96
C TYR A 16 -14.60 -10.10 -2.69
N LEU A 17 -15.34 -11.06 -2.15
CA LEU A 17 -16.07 -10.93 -0.91
C LEU A 17 -15.87 -12.21 -0.12
N SER A 18 -15.80 -12.08 1.20
CA SER A 18 -15.97 -13.18 2.12
C SER A 18 -17.09 -12.81 3.08
N THR A 19 -17.96 -13.77 3.37
CA THR A 19 -19.05 -13.62 4.35
C THR A 19 -18.61 -13.90 5.77
N THR A 20 -17.41 -14.47 5.95
CA THR A 20 -16.89 -14.93 7.24
C THR A 20 -15.54 -14.31 7.61
N TYR A 21 -14.88 -13.65 6.65
CA TYR A 21 -13.58 -13.04 6.85
C TYR A 21 -13.57 -11.60 6.35
N ASP A 22 -12.97 -10.70 7.11
CA ASP A 22 -12.81 -9.32 6.72
C ASP A 22 -11.63 -9.19 5.76
N LEU A 23 -11.94 -9.02 4.48
CA LEU A 23 -10.95 -8.83 3.43
C LEU A 23 -10.45 -7.39 3.30
N THR A 24 -10.99 -6.44 4.07
CA THR A 24 -10.60 -5.02 4.02
C THR A 24 -9.44 -4.71 4.96
N HIS A 25 -9.25 -5.50 6.01
CA HIS A 25 -8.15 -5.37 6.95
C HIS A 25 -7.05 -6.41 6.72
N THR A 26 -5.82 -6.05 7.09
CA THR A 26 -4.71 -7.00 7.21
C THR A 26 -4.93 -7.95 8.38
N LEU A 27 -4.30 -9.13 8.33
CA LEU A 27 -4.25 -10.05 9.47
C LEU A 27 -3.64 -9.38 10.70
N GLN A 28 -2.67 -8.48 10.52
CA GLN A 28 -2.07 -7.71 11.61
C GLN A 28 -3.12 -6.83 12.30
N GLN A 29 -3.89 -6.07 11.54
CA GLN A 29 -4.96 -5.23 12.09
C GLN A 29 -6.02 -6.07 12.79
N LEU A 30 -6.48 -7.16 12.15
CA LEU A 30 -7.46 -8.07 12.73
C LEU A 30 -7.00 -8.71 14.04
N SER A 31 -5.69 -8.96 14.19
CA SER A 31 -5.14 -9.48 15.44
C SER A 31 -5.07 -8.44 16.58
N ASN A 32 -5.07 -7.15 16.23
CA ASN A 32 -5.11 -6.02 17.17
C ASN A 32 -6.52 -5.48 17.43
N THR A 33 -7.51 -5.98 16.70
CA THR A 33 -8.89 -5.53 16.82
C THR A 33 -9.45 -5.90 18.19
N SER A 34 -9.93 -4.89 18.93
CA SER A 34 -10.62 -5.06 20.21
C SER A 34 -11.85 -5.96 20.08
N THR A 35 -12.24 -6.64 21.15
CA THR A 35 -13.42 -7.53 21.19
C THR A 35 -14.69 -6.82 20.69
N GLU A 36 -14.90 -5.55 21.04
CA GLU A 36 -16.06 -4.76 20.58
C GLU A 36 -16.15 -4.64 19.04
N LEU A 37 -15.03 -4.42 18.37
CA LEU A 37 -14.94 -4.36 16.91
C LEU A 37 -15.10 -5.75 16.25
N GLN A 38 -14.81 -6.83 17.00
CA GLN A 38 -15.04 -8.18 16.51
C GLN A 38 -16.52 -8.56 16.50
N GLU A 39 -17.32 -7.97 17.40
CA GLU A 39 -18.77 -8.14 17.51
C GLU A 39 -19.54 -7.36 16.44
N MET A 40 -18.95 -6.30 15.88
CA MET A 40 -19.52 -5.54 14.77
C MET A 40 -19.64 -6.40 13.51
N SER A 41 -20.63 -6.07 12.67
CA SER A 41 -20.76 -6.69 11.35
C SER A 41 -19.54 -6.40 10.48
N LEU A 42 -19.29 -7.25 9.48
CA LEU A 42 -18.20 -7.06 8.52
C LEU A 42 -18.27 -5.69 7.84
N LEU A 43 -19.47 -5.14 7.63
CA LEU A 43 -19.65 -3.83 7.00
C LEU A 43 -19.30 -2.67 7.95
N GLU A 44 -19.78 -2.73 9.19
CA GLU A 44 -19.57 -1.67 10.19
C GLU A 44 -18.09 -1.49 10.52
N ARG A 45 -17.36 -2.61 10.60
CA ARG A 45 -15.94 -2.57 10.90
C ARG A 45 -15.04 -2.43 9.67
N ALA A 46 -15.55 -2.49 8.44
CA ALA A 46 -14.73 -2.52 7.24
C ALA A 46 -13.89 -1.26 7.06
N ASP A 47 -12.67 -1.43 6.55
CA ASP A 47 -11.81 -0.32 6.17
C ASP A 47 -12.36 0.33 4.90
N GLN A 48 -12.94 1.51 5.05
CA GLN A 48 -13.61 2.25 3.98
C GLN A 48 -12.70 2.54 2.80
N ARG A 49 -11.36 2.54 2.97
CA ARG A 49 -10.42 2.66 1.86
C ARG A 49 -10.61 1.52 0.86
N PHE A 50 -11.00 0.32 1.30
CA PHE A 50 -11.07 -0.88 0.46
C PHE A 50 -12.51 -1.36 0.18
N VAL A 51 -13.51 -0.59 0.61
CA VAL A 51 -14.93 -0.82 0.31
C VAL A 51 -15.30 -0.12 -1.00
N TRP A 52 -15.06 -0.81 -2.13
CA TRP A 52 -15.26 -0.22 -3.46
C TRP A 52 -16.70 0.21 -3.73
N ASN A 53 -17.66 -0.64 -3.36
CA ASN A 53 -19.06 -0.35 -3.60
C ASN A 53 -19.69 0.52 -2.50
N GLY A 54 -18.90 1.17 -1.63
CA GLY A 54 -19.37 2.01 -0.50
C GLY A 54 -20.46 3.02 -0.87
N HIS A 55 -20.40 3.57 -2.08
CA HIS A 55 -21.41 4.50 -2.60
C HIS A 55 -22.70 3.81 -3.08
N LEU A 56 -22.59 2.58 -3.61
CA LEU A 56 -23.71 1.73 -4.02
C LEU A 56 -24.33 0.97 -2.83
N LEU A 57 -23.57 0.89 -1.73
CA LEU A 57 -23.79 0.09 -0.52
C LEU A 57 -24.86 0.62 0.43
N ARG A 58 -25.69 1.59 0.01
CA ARG A 58 -26.92 1.83 0.79
C ARG A 58 -27.78 0.56 0.87
N GLU A 59 -27.62 -0.42 -0.04
CA GLU A 59 -28.42 -1.66 -0.02
C GLU A 59 -27.71 -3.03 -0.27
N LEU A 60 -26.48 -3.18 -0.82
CA LEU A 60 -25.81 -4.52 -1.03
C LEU A 60 -24.25 -4.50 -1.13
N SER A 61 -23.53 -5.60 -0.78
CA SER A 61 -22.06 -5.64 -0.46
C SER A 61 -21.10 -6.37 -1.44
N CYS A 62 -19.99 -5.74 -1.88
CA CYS A 62 -18.83 -6.36 -2.59
C CYS A 62 -17.53 -5.49 -2.56
N HIS A 63 -16.33 -6.09 -2.42
CA HIS A 63 -15.06 -5.34 -2.30
C HIS A 63 -14.14 -5.53 -3.52
N MET A 64 -13.33 -4.53 -3.89
CA MET A 64 -12.25 -4.71 -4.90
C MET A 64 -10.98 -5.19 -4.22
N VAL A 65 -10.77 -6.48 -4.28
CA VAL A 65 -9.61 -7.15 -3.73
C VAL A 65 -9.07 -8.07 -4.83
N PHE A 66 -7.81 -8.47 -4.77
CA PHE A 66 -7.29 -9.56 -5.58
C PHE A 66 -6.79 -10.61 -4.60
N ILE A 67 -7.26 -11.85 -4.72
CA ILE A 67 -6.92 -12.92 -3.79
C ILE A 67 -6.46 -14.13 -4.57
N THR A 68 -5.30 -14.64 -4.20
CA THR A 68 -4.81 -15.94 -4.66
C THR A 68 -4.38 -16.78 -3.47
N ILE A 69 -4.75 -18.06 -3.50
CA ILE A 69 -4.42 -19.03 -2.46
C ILE A 69 -3.70 -20.18 -3.15
N HIS A 70 -2.48 -20.45 -2.73
CA HIS A 70 -1.66 -21.53 -3.24
C HIS A 70 -1.30 -22.48 -2.09
N SER A 71 -1.64 -23.77 -2.24
CA SER A 71 -1.11 -24.81 -1.35
C SER A 71 0.26 -25.23 -1.84
N CYS A 72 1.27 -25.04 -1.00
CA CYS A 72 2.68 -25.23 -1.32
C CYS A 72 3.31 -26.27 -0.40
N SER A 73 4.47 -26.80 -0.78
CA SER A 73 5.29 -27.63 0.10
C SER A 73 6.76 -27.24 0.03
N ILE A 74 7.41 -27.15 1.19
CA ILE A 74 8.86 -26.94 1.31
C ILE A 74 9.39 -28.02 2.25
N ASN A 75 10.40 -28.78 1.82
CA ASN A 75 11.02 -29.85 2.61
C ASN A 75 9.99 -30.83 3.22
N GLY A 76 8.97 -31.22 2.44
CA GLY A 76 7.90 -32.14 2.88
C GLY A 76 6.85 -31.52 3.83
N LYS A 77 6.97 -30.23 4.18
CA LYS A 77 5.99 -29.50 4.99
C LYS A 77 5.01 -28.76 4.09
N TYR A 78 3.73 -29.07 4.22
CA TYR A 78 2.66 -28.43 3.45
C TYR A 78 2.15 -27.19 4.17
N PHE A 79 2.00 -26.08 3.44
CA PHE A 79 1.48 -24.81 3.96
C PHE A 79 0.66 -24.11 2.89
N ASN A 80 -0.19 -23.17 3.30
CA ASN A 80 -0.88 -22.29 2.36
C ASN A 80 -0.13 -20.96 2.29
N TRP A 81 0.17 -20.53 1.07
CA TRP A 81 0.64 -19.19 0.76
C TRP A 81 -0.51 -18.42 0.12
N ILE A 82 -0.88 -17.31 0.73
CA ILE A 82 -2.02 -16.50 0.35
C ILE A 82 -1.50 -15.11 0.01
N LEU A 83 -1.86 -14.59 -1.15
CA LEU A 83 -1.54 -13.24 -1.57
C LEU A 83 -2.84 -12.46 -1.75
N ILE A 84 -3.00 -11.40 -0.96
CA ILE A 84 -4.14 -10.49 -1.02
C ILE A 84 -3.64 -9.12 -1.46
N SER A 85 -4.24 -8.51 -2.47
CA SER A 85 -3.97 -7.12 -2.84
C SER A 85 -5.26 -6.31 -2.87
N ARG A 86 -5.35 -5.28 -2.04
CA ARG A 86 -6.52 -4.41 -1.88
C ARG A 86 -6.21 -3.06 -2.49
N ARG A 87 -7.05 -2.59 -3.42
CA ARG A 87 -6.89 -1.25 -4.03
C ARG A 87 -7.80 -0.27 -3.34
N SER A 88 -7.24 0.86 -2.90
CA SER A 88 -8.00 1.94 -2.29
C SER A 88 -8.99 2.56 -3.29
N CYS A 89 -10.24 2.74 -2.87
CA CYS A 89 -11.26 3.50 -3.57
C CYS A 89 -11.10 5.01 -3.34
N PHE A 90 -10.39 5.43 -2.28
CA PHE A 90 -10.08 6.84 -2.05
C PHE A 90 -9.11 7.34 -3.12
N ARG A 91 -9.46 8.50 -3.71
CA ARG A 91 -8.71 9.15 -4.80
C ARG A 91 -8.33 8.14 -5.91
N ALA A 92 -9.24 7.22 -6.22
CA ALA A 92 -9.09 6.28 -7.33
C ALA A 92 -9.39 6.97 -8.67
N GLY A 93 -8.61 6.64 -9.69
CA GLY A 93 -8.84 7.12 -11.05
C GLY A 93 -7.76 6.67 -12.00
N VAL A 94 -7.89 7.06 -13.27
CA VAL A 94 -6.89 6.75 -14.30
C VAL A 94 -5.62 7.56 -14.01
N ASP A 95 -4.46 6.90 -14.09
CA ASP A 95 -3.13 7.44 -13.74
C ASP A 95 -2.76 8.77 -14.41
N TYR A 96 -3.39 9.12 -15.53
CA TYR A 96 -3.20 10.40 -16.21
C TYR A 96 -3.94 11.56 -15.54
N TYR A 97 -5.09 11.30 -14.92
CA TYR A 97 -5.98 12.32 -14.37
C TYR A 97 -5.87 12.45 -12.86
N VAL A 98 -5.51 11.37 -12.15
CA VAL A 98 -5.47 11.33 -10.69
C VAL A 98 -4.06 10.96 -10.23
N ARG A 99 -3.30 11.98 -9.78
CA ARG A 99 -1.96 11.83 -9.19
C ARG A 99 -1.84 12.65 -7.90
N GLY A 100 -0.82 12.32 -7.12
CA GLY A 100 -0.50 13.05 -5.90
C GLY A 100 -1.52 12.84 -4.79
N ILE A 101 -1.56 13.80 -3.89
CA ILE A 101 -2.31 13.76 -2.63
C ILE A 101 -3.52 14.71 -2.68
N ASP A 102 -4.60 14.38 -1.96
CA ASP A 102 -5.73 15.29 -1.72
C ASP A 102 -5.61 16.04 -0.37
N SER A 103 -6.66 16.79 0.00
CA SER A 103 -6.69 17.61 1.22
C SER A 103 -6.73 16.80 2.52
N GLU A 104 -7.18 15.54 2.42
CA GLU A 104 -7.31 14.61 3.54
C GLU A 104 -6.06 13.75 3.71
N GLY A 105 -5.13 13.82 2.77
CA GLY A 105 -3.86 13.11 2.84
C GLY A 105 -3.87 11.77 2.11
N HIS A 106 -4.89 11.50 1.30
CA HIS A 106 -4.97 10.25 0.53
C HIS A 106 -4.12 10.36 -0.74
N ALA A 107 -3.13 9.47 -0.85
CA ALA A 107 -2.35 9.32 -2.07
C ALA A 107 -3.19 8.58 -3.12
N ALA A 108 -3.15 9.07 -4.36
CA ALA A 108 -3.83 8.42 -5.47
C ALA A 108 -3.29 7.00 -5.71
N ASN A 109 -4.17 6.09 -6.15
CA ASN A 109 -3.83 4.70 -6.50
C ASN A 109 -3.11 3.93 -5.40
N PHE A 110 -3.51 4.15 -4.15
CA PHE A 110 -2.99 3.39 -3.02
C PHE A 110 -3.43 1.92 -3.12
N VAL A 111 -2.49 1.02 -2.90
CA VAL A 111 -2.66 -0.44 -2.90
C VAL A 111 -1.93 -1.01 -1.70
N GLU A 112 -2.57 -1.95 -1.03
CA GLU A 112 -1.98 -2.75 0.03
C GLU A 112 -1.91 -4.20 -0.43
N THR A 113 -0.72 -4.79 -0.38
CA THR A 113 -0.47 -6.18 -0.74
C THR A 113 0.01 -6.92 0.50
N GLU A 114 -0.67 -7.99 0.85
CA GLU A 114 -0.39 -8.81 2.02
C GLU A 114 -0.10 -10.25 1.60
N GLN A 115 1.01 -10.78 2.10
CA GLN A 115 1.39 -12.17 1.97
C GLN A 115 1.16 -12.87 3.30
N ILE A 116 0.32 -13.90 3.30
CA ILE A 116 0.01 -14.71 4.47
C ILE A 116 0.54 -16.13 4.26
N VAL A 117 1.28 -16.63 5.24
CA VAL A 117 1.67 -18.04 5.32
C VAL A 117 0.86 -18.68 6.45
N HIS A 118 0.10 -19.72 6.13
CA HIS A 118 -0.64 -20.52 7.10
C HIS A 118 -0.07 -21.94 7.15
N TYR A 119 0.50 -22.29 8.29
CA TYR A 119 1.15 -23.58 8.53
C TYR A 119 0.80 -24.10 9.92
N ASN A 120 0.23 -25.31 10.01
CA ASN A 120 -0.12 -25.98 11.28
C ASN A 120 -0.89 -25.08 12.27
N GLY A 121 -1.90 -24.34 11.80
CA GLY A 121 -2.70 -23.42 12.64
C GLY A 121 -2.02 -22.08 12.95
N CYS A 122 -0.71 -21.95 12.69
CA CYS A 122 0.02 -20.71 12.83
C CYS A 122 -0.08 -19.86 11.56
N LYS A 123 -0.28 -18.56 11.71
CA LYS A 123 -0.36 -17.61 10.59
C LYS A 123 0.71 -16.54 10.75
N ALA A 124 1.43 -16.25 9.67
CA ALA A 124 2.31 -15.10 9.56
C ALA A 124 1.79 -14.21 8.43
N SER A 125 1.85 -12.90 8.60
CA SER A 125 1.46 -11.93 7.58
C SER A 125 2.59 -10.92 7.38
N PHE A 126 2.80 -10.56 6.12
CA PHE A 126 3.75 -9.55 5.69
C PHE A 126 3.04 -8.60 4.72
N VAL A 127 3.03 -7.31 5.05
CA VAL A 127 2.28 -6.30 4.32
C VAL A 127 3.26 -5.44 3.52
N GLN A 128 2.83 -4.97 2.37
CA GLN A 128 3.52 -3.97 1.56
C GLN A 128 2.52 -2.97 1.02
N THR A 129 2.89 -1.71 0.95
CA THR A 129 2.02 -0.67 0.38
C THR A 129 2.65 -0.08 -0.87
N ARG A 130 1.80 0.39 -1.79
CA ARG A 130 2.21 1.09 -3.00
C ARG A 130 1.24 2.22 -3.23
N GLY A 131 1.71 3.35 -3.71
CA GLY A 131 0.85 4.46 -4.07
C GLY A 131 1.56 5.48 -4.94
N SER A 132 0.80 6.43 -5.46
CA SER A 132 1.39 7.59 -6.13
C SER A 132 2.26 8.37 -5.16
N ILE A 133 3.35 8.94 -5.66
CA ILE A 133 4.15 9.89 -4.88
C ILE A 133 3.22 11.00 -4.37
N PRO A 134 3.14 11.26 -3.05
CA PRO A 134 2.20 12.23 -2.46
C PRO A 134 2.65 13.69 -2.69
N VAL A 135 3.20 13.98 -3.86
CA VAL A 135 3.51 15.33 -4.35
C VAL A 135 2.44 15.72 -5.35
N PHE A 136 1.87 16.92 -5.22
CA PHE A 136 0.94 17.42 -6.22
C PHE A 136 1.69 17.91 -7.47
N ARG A 137 1.45 17.29 -8.64
CA ARG A 137 1.97 17.75 -9.94
C ARG A 137 1.07 18.87 -10.48
N SER A 138 1.28 20.11 -10.04
CA SER A 138 0.47 21.23 -10.52
C SER A 138 0.99 21.85 -11.81
N GLN A 139 0.14 21.94 -12.83
CA GLN A 139 0.26 22.99 -13.86
C GLN A 139 -0.26 24.36 -13.35
N ARG A 140 -0.88 24.42 -12.16
CA ARG A 140 -1.47 25.64 -11.56
C ARG A 140 -0.60 26.19 -10.42
N PRO A 141 -0.08 27.42 -10.49
CA PRO A 141 0.92 27.94 -9.55
C PRO A 141 0.47 28.01 -8.07
N ASN A 142 -0.83 28.16 -7.80
CA ASN A 142 -1.37 28.47 -6.46
C ASN A 142 -1.53 27.27 -5.51
N LEU A 143 -1.16 26.05 -5.91
CA LEU A 143 -1.39 24.84 -5.09
C LEU A 143 -0.17 24.34 -4.31
N LYS A 144 1.00 24.95 -4.51
CA LYS A 144 2.25 24.54 -3.85
C LYS A 144 2.23 24.76 -2.33
N SER A 145 1.59 25.82 -1.85
CA SER A 145 1.51 26.12 -0.41
C SER A 145 0.63 25.13 0.35
N LYS A 146 -0.46 24.66 -0.27
CA LYS A 146 -1.39 23.69 0.34
C LYS A 146 -0.79 22.30 0.50
N LEU A 147 0.13 21.92 -0.39
CA LEU A 147 0.81 20.62 -0.34
C LEU A 147 1.55 20.37 0.98
N TYR A 148 2.19 21.42 1.54
CA TYR A 148 2.89 21.33 2.82
C TYR A 148 1.97 20.98 4.00
N GLY A 149 0.66 21.29 3.91
CA GLY A 149 -0.32 20.92 4.93
C GLY A 149 -0.91 19.52 4.74
N TRP A 150 -0.93 18.99 3.52
CA TRP A 150 -1.51 17.68 3.21
C TRP A 150 -0.49 16.54 3.38
N PHE A 151 0.77 16.81 3.05
CA PHE A 151 1.84 15.83 3.08
C PHE A 151 2.10 15.21 4.47
N PRO A 152 2.13 15.97 5.58
CA PRO A 152 2.26 15.39 6.91
C PRO A 152 1.10 14.45 7.26
N LYS A 153 -0.15 14.85 6.96
CA LYS A 153 -1.35 14.03 7.21
C LYS A 153 -1.24 12.63 6.60
N HIS A 154 -0.70 12.54 5.38
CA HIS A 154 -0.47 11.25 4.73
C HIS A 154 0.42 10.35 5.59
N PHE A 155 1.60 10.84 5.97
CA PHE A 155 2.56 10.03 6.72
C PHE A 155 2.14 9.78 8.16
N ASP A 156 1.43 10.71 8.79
CA ASP A 156 0.80 10.48 10.09
C ASP A 156 -0.16 9.30 10.01
N SER A 157 -1.04 9.26 8.98
CA SER A 157 -1.94 8.13 8.76
C SER A 157 -1.19 6.82 8.48
N GLN A 158 -0.12 6.86 7.67
CA GLN A 158 0.68 5.65 7.38
C GLN A 158 1.37 5.12 8.64
N VAL A 159 1.92 6.00 9.48
CA VAL A 159 2.59 5.61 10.72
C VAL A 159 1.60 5.05 11.75
N ILE A 160 0.41 5.62 11.85
CA ILE A 160 -0.65 5.10 12.72
C ILE A 160 -1.08 3.69 12.30
N ILE A 161 -1.27 3.46 10.99
CA ILE A 161 -1.82 2.21 10.48
C ILE A 161 -0.76 1.10 10.41
N TYR A 162 0.46 1.42 9.94
CA TYR A 162 1.49 0.44 9.62
C TYR A 162 2.75 0.54 10.49
N GLY A 163 2.85 1.54 11.37
CA GLY A 163 4.03 1.79 12.19
C GLY A 163 5.19 2.44 11.42
N LYS A 164 6.43 2.15 11.82
CA LYS A 164 7.64 2.71 11.18
C LYS A 164 7.66 2.42 9.67
N GLN A 165 7.85 3.46 8.87
CA GLN A 165 7.76 3.42 7.41
C GLN A 165 9.15 3.46 6.77
N VAL A 166 9.35 2.58 5.78
CA VAL A 166 10.46 2.68 4.83
C VAL A 166 9.88 2.98 3.45
N ILE A 167 10.22 4.16 2.96
CA ILE A 167 9.79 4.67 1.65
C ILE A 167 10.89 4.34 0.65
N ILE A 168 10.58 3.48 -0.31
CA ILE A 168 11.47 3.18 -1.43
C ILE A 168 10.95 3.92 -2.65
N ASN A 169 11.67 4.93 -3.12
CA ASN A 169 11.35 5.67 -4.33
C ASN A 169 12.27 5.25 -5.47
N LEU A 170 11.76 4.58 -6.50
CA LEU A 170 12.62 4.14 -7.61
C LEU A 170 12.82 5.17 -8.73
N VAL A 171 12.23 6.38 -8.62
CA VAL A 171 12.25 7.43 -9.66
C VAL A 171 13.64 7.68 -10.24
N ASN A 172 13.68 7.88 -11.56
CA ASN A 172 14.88 8.25 -12.27
C ASN A 172 15.51 9.50 -11.67
N GLN A 173 16.79 9.42 -11.30
CA GLN A 173 17.54 10.56 -10.77
C GLN A 173 18.09 11.46 -11.89
N LYS A 174 17.63 11.25 -13.13
CA LYS A 174 17.98 12.00 -14.34
C LYS A 174 16.73 12.40 -15.11
N GLY A 175 16.87 13.37 -16.00
CA GLY A 175 15.79 13.80 -16.89
C GLY A 175 14.66 14.53 -16.17
N SER A 176 13.45 14.38 -16.70
CA SER A 176 12.26 15.12 -16.30
C SER A 176 11.70 14.72 -14.92
N GLU A 177 12.12 13.59 -14.36
CA GLU A 177 11.63 13.10 -13.06
C GLU A 177 12.50 13.53 -11.88
N LYS A 178 13.74 13.94 -12.13
CA LYS A 178 14.67 14.40 -11.08
C LYS A 178 14.08 15.49 -10.17
N PRO A 179 13.39 16.54 -10.70
CA PRO A 179 12.78 17.55 -9.83
C PRO A 179 11.68 16.99 -8.91
N LEU A 180 10.98 15.94 -9.34
CA LEU A 180 9.95 15.27 -8.54
C LEU A 180 10.60 14.49 -7.39
N GLU A 181 11.64 13.71 -7.68
CA GLU A 181 12.43 12.99 -6.67
C GLU A 181 13.00 13.96 -5.61
N GLN A 182 13.67 15.03 -6.04
CA GLN A 182 14.27 16.02 -5.15
C GLN A 182 13.22 16.74 -4.29
N THR A 183 12.03 16.99 -4.84
CA THR A 183 10.93 17.59 -4.08
C THR A 183 10.41 16.62 -3.04
N TYR A 184 10.23 15.35 -3.40
CA TYR A 184 9.77 14.34 -2.46
C TYR A 184 10.79 14.11 -1.33
N ALA A 185 12.07 13.94 -1.66
CA ALA A 185 13.15 13.79 -0.70
C ALA A 185 13.23 14.96 0.29
N ARG A 186 13.10 16.21 -0.19
CA ARG A 186 13.06 17.40 0.67
C ARG A 186 11.85 17.41 1.59
N MET A 187 10.66 17.06 1.09
CA MET A 187 9.46 17.03 1.92
C MET A 187 9.53 15.95 3.00
N VAL A 188 10.00 14.74 2.66
CA VAL A 188 10.21 13.69 3.69
C VAL A 188 11.24 14.12 4.72
N SER A 189 12.37 14.72 4.27
CA SER A 189 13.39 15.23 5.19
C SER A 189 12.84 16.32 6.12
N SER A 190 11.94 17.18 5.61
CA SER A 190 11.32 18.25 6.40
C SER A 190 10.33 17.76 7.46
N LEU A 191 9.84 16.51 7.36
CA LEU A 191 9.02 15.92 8.43
C LEU A 191 9.85 15.67 9.71
N GLY A 192 11.17 15.50 9.59
CA GLY A 192 12.06 15.29 10.74
C GLY A 192 11.72 14.07 11.60
N SER A 193 10.92 13.13 11.09
CA SER A 193 10.39 12.00 11.88
C SER A 193 11.34 10.81 11.84
N GLY A 194 11.77 10.33 13.02
CA GLY A 194 12.53 9.08 13.15
C GLY A 194 11.74 7.82 12.77
N MET A 195 10.42 7.95 12.58
CA MET A 195 9.54 6.86 12.15
C MET A 195 9.54 6.64 10.64
N ILE A 196 10.18 7.52 9.86
CA ILE A 196 10.13 7.50 8.40
C ILE A 196 11.55 7.50 7.85
N ARG A 197 11.90 6.46 7.10
CA ARG A 197 13.16 6.36 6.37
C ARG A 197 12.91 6.44 4.86
N TYR A 198 13.65 7.31 4.19
CA TYR A 198 13.54 7.50 2.74
C TYR A 198 14.76 6.91 2.02
N ILE A 199 14.52 6.13 0.97
CA ILE A 199 15.54 5.53 0.12
C ILE A 199 15.20 5.86 -1.32
N ALA A 200 16.04 6.67 -1.96
CA ALA A 200 15.98 6.90 -3.40
C ALA A 200 16.86 5.87 -4.13
N PHE A 201 16.27 5.08 -5.02
CA PHE A 201 16.97 4.01 -5.74
C PHE A 201 16.74 4.15 -7.25
N ASP A 202 17.72 4.66 -7.98
CA ASP A 202 17.60 4.80 -9.44
C ASP A 202 17.63 3.42 -10.11
N PHE A 203 16.45 2.85 -10.34
CA PHE A 203 16.31 1.50 -10.89
C PHE A 203 16.96 1.37 -12.28
N HIS A 204 16.81 2.37 -13.14
CA HIS A 204 17.34 2.34 -14.50
C HIS A 204 18.86 2.48 -14.55
N LYS A 205 19.45 3.17 -13.58
CA LYS A 205 20.90 3.23 -13.41
C LYS A 205 21.46 1.91 -12.90
N VAL A 206 20.81 1.32 -11.89
CA VAL A 206 21.33 0.14 -11.16
C VAL A 206 21.07 -1.14 -11.95
N CYS A 207 19.84 -1.40 -12.38
CA CYS A 207 19.48 -2.61 -13.12
C CYS A 207 19.74 -2.48 -14.64
N LYS A 208 20.65 -1.59 -15.06
CA LYS A 208 20.98 -1.40 -16.48
C LYS A 208 21.43 -2.72 -17.10
N ASN A 209 20.96 -3.01 -18.32
CA ASN A 209 21.20 -4.26 -19.04
C ASN A 209 20.63 -5.51 -18.36
N MET A 210 19.48 -5.40 -17.67
CA MET A 210 18.81 -6.55 -17.02
C MET A 210 19.64 -7.23 -15.94
N ARG A 211 20.55 -6.47 -15.29
CA ARG A 211 21.33 -6.95 -14.15
C ARG A 211 20.51 -6.90 -12.86
N TRP A 212 19.55 -7.82 -12.78
CA TRP A 212 18.65 -7.98 -11.63
C TRP A 212 19.40 -8.39 -10.36
N ASP A 213 20.60 -8.96 -10.50
CA ASP A 213 21.53 -9.22 -9.40
C ASP A 213 21.81 -7.95 -8.59
N GLN A 214 21.78 -6.77 -9.21
CA GLN A 214 22.01 -5.51 -8.51
C GLN A 214 20.84 -5.04 -7.64
N LEU A 215 19.68 -5.70 -7.74
CA LEU A 215 18.58 -5.47 -6.79
C LEU A 215 18.96 -5.95 -5.38
N SER A 216 19.93 -6.87 -5.25
CA SER A 216 20.51 -7.26 -3.96
C SER A 216 20.99 -6.05 -3.16
N ILE A 217 21.54 -5.02 -3.80
CA ILE A 217 22.00 -3.79 -3.13
C ILE A 217 20.84 -3.12 -2.38
N LEU A 218 19.67 -3.02 -3.01
CA LEU A 218 18.48 -2.46 -2.37
C LEU A 218 17.99 -3.40 -1.26
N LEU A 219 17.98 -4.71 -1.51
CA LEU A 219 17.55 -5.69 -0.52
C LEU A 219 18.45 -5.67 0.72
N ASP A 220 19.77 -5.54 0.57
CA ASP A 220 20.73 -5.46 1.66
C ASP A 220 20.52 -4.19 2.48
N GLN A 221 20.38 -3.04 1.81
CA GLN A 221 20.05 -1.76 2.47
C GLN A 221 18.74 -1.81 3.26
N VAL A 222 17.75 -2.53 2.73
CA VAL A 222 16.44 -2.69 3.37
C VAL A 222 16.49 -3.80 4.42
N SER A 223 17.34 -4.81 4.29
CA SER A 223 17.43 -5.95 5.21
C SER A 223 17.86 -5.53 6.61
N GLU A 224 18.85 -4.64 6.71
CA GLU A 224 19.26 -4.09 8.01
C GLU A 224 18.10 -3.39 8.74
N ILE A 225 17.25 -2.70 7.96
CA ILE A 225 16.07 -2.01 8.47
C ILE A 225 14.96 -3.01 8.79
N GLN A 226 14.78 -4.02 7.94
CA GLN A 226 13.81 -5.09 8.17
C GLN A 226 14.12 -5.87 9.44
N ASP A 227 15.38 -6.09 9.78
CA ASP A 227 15.76 -6.79 11.01
C ASP A 227 15.57 -5.92 12.26
N GLU A 228 15.79 -4.60 12.14
CA GLU A 228 15.43 -3.63 13.18
C GLU A 228 13.92 -3.59 13.41
N LEU A 229 13.14 -3.67 12.32
CA LEU A 229 11.70 -3.80 12.37
C LEU A 229 11.34 -5.15 13.03
N ARG A 230 11.82 -6.30 12.53
CA ARG A 230 11.56 -7.66 13.05
C ARG A 230 11.87 -7.87 14.54
N ARG A 231 12.79 -7.12 15.15
CA ARG A 231 13.25 -7.35 16.54
C ARG A 231 12.28 -6.87 17.62
N CYS A 232 11.22 -6.14 17.27
CA CYS A 232 10.16 -5.81 18.21
C CYS A 232 9.09 -6.92 18.22
N VAL A 233 9.26 -7.89 19.13
CA VAL A 233 8.23 -8.80 19.68
C VAL A 233 7.76 -9.98 18.79
N PRO A 234 7.75 -11.22 19.32
CA PRO A 234 7.04 -12.34 18.70
C PRO A 234 5.53 -12.08 18.79
N GLN A 235 4.89 -11.94 17.63
CA GLN A 235 3.53 -11.45 17.35
C GLN A 235 3.55 -10.05 16.73
N GLN A 236 3.18 -10.07 15.45
CA GLN A 236 3.05 -8.95 14.53
C GLN A 236 4.39 -8.48 13.94
N LEU A 237 4.35 -8.05 12.69
CA LEU A 237 4.66 -6.68 12.30
C LEU A 237 5.27 -6.57 10.87
N TYR A 238 4.75 -5.57 10.16
CA TYR A 238 5.41 -4.59 9.26
C TYR A 238 5.03 -4.60 7.77
N GLY A 239 4.77 -3.35 7.33
CA GLY A 239 4.52 -2.87 5.96
C GLY A 239 5.79 -2.34 5.27
N LEU A 240 6.16 -2.83 4.09
CA LEU A 240 7.16 -2.18 3.23
C LEU A 240 6.48 -1.39 2.11
N SER A 241 6.75 -0.09 1.99
CA SER A 241 6.21 0.70 0.88
C SER A 241 7.14 0.69 -0.34
N ARG A 242 6.77 -0.02 -1.42
CA ARG A 242 7.49 0.00 -2.70
C ARG A 242 6.80 1.01 -3.62
N ILE A 243 7.43 2.16 -3.83
CA ILE A 243 6.99 3.17 -4.79
C ILE A 243 7.83 3.02 -6.06
N GLU A 244 7.27 2.31 -7.03
CA GLU A 244 7.86 2.28 -8.37
C GLU A 244 7.58 3.59 -9.11
N PRO A 245 8.56 4.18 -9.81
CA PRO A 245 8.30 5.06 -10.92
C PRO A 245 7.77 4.24 -12.09
N MET A 246 7.11 4.95 -13.00
CA MET A 246 6.86 4.40 -14.33
C MET A 246 8.16 4.23 -15.09
#